data_AF-T0ZN05-F1
#
_entry.id   AF-T0ZN05-F1
#
_cell.length_a   1.000
_cell.length_b   1.000
_cell.length_c   1.000
_cell.angle_alpha   90.00
_cell.angle_beta   90.00
_cell.angle_gamma   90.00
#
_symmetry.space_group_name_H-M   'P 1'
#
loop_
_entity.id
_entity.type
_entity.pdbx_description
1 polymer ?
#
loop_
_entity_poly.entity_id
_entity_poly.type
_entity_poly.pdbx_seq_one_letter_code
_entity_poly.pdbx_strand_id
1 'polypeptide(L)'
;MTETDWEARGRDWWAHVRALADDRMEGRESGSPGYQRAADYVIDQFRAAGLEPAGVDGFRQWLDLEVSQLEEASSSVALAHGRTVRPLRLREEIQIAVTSGTQPSLEAEMVFVGYGLEIPEHHYSDLEGMDLRGKIAV
;
A
#
# COMPACT_ATOMS: atom_id res chain seq x y z
N MET A 1 -37.12 19.44 -13.84
CA MET A 1 -35.90 18.89 -13.23
C MET A 1 -35.65 19.69 -11.96
N THR A 2 -35.74 19.05 -10.80
CA THR A 2 -35.38 19.69 -9.52
C THR A 2 -33.88 20.01 -9.54
N GLU A 3 -33.53 21.20 -9.09
CA GLU A 3 -32.14 21.64 -8.92
C GLU A 3 -31.45 20.72 -7.90
N THR A 4 -30.26 20.24 -8.24
CA THR A 4 -29.50 19.34 -7.37
C THR A 4 -29.00 20.11 -6.15
N ASP A 5 -29.42 19.71 -4.96
CA ASP A 5 -28.86 20.23 -3.71
C ASP A 5 -27.47 19.63 -3.46
N TRP A 6 -26.43 20.37 -3.88
CA TRP A 6 -25.04 19.96 -3.71
C TRP A 6 -24.58 19.96 -2.26
N GLU A 7 -25.17 20.79 -1.40
CA GLU A 7 -24.80 20.83 0.02
C GLU A 7 -25.30 19.57 0.74
N ALA A 8 -26.54 19.16 0.48
CA ALA A 8 -27.06 17.90 1.02
C ALA A 8 -26.21 16.70 0.59
N ARG A 9 -25.90 16.61 -0.71
CA ARG A 9 -25.05 15.52 -1.23
C ARG A 9 -23.65 15.55 -0.62
N GLY A 10 -23.09 16.75 -0.40
CA GLY A 10 -21.80 16.93 0.27
C GLY A 10 -21.84 16.45 1.72
N ARG A 11 -22.92 16.73 2.46
CA ARG A 11 -23.09 16.24 3.84
C ARG A 11 -23.18 14.72 3.91
N ASP A 12 -23.92 14.09 3.00
CA ASP A 12 -24.07 12.63 2.94
C ASP A 12 -22.75 11.96 2.61
N TRP A 13 -22.05 12.45 1.58
CA TRP A 13 -20.70 11.98 1.23
C TRP A 13 -19.74 12.06 2.41
N TRP A 14 -19.71 13.21 3.10
CA TRP A 14 -18.83 13.44 4.23
C TRP A 14 -19.16 12.55 5.43
N ALA A 15 -20.44 12.18 5.63
CA ALA A 15 -20.83 11.22 6.65
C ALA A 15 -20.19 9.84 6.42
N HIS A 16 -20.15 9.37 5.16
CA HIS A 16 -19.46 8.11 4.85
C HIS A 16 -17.95 8.19 5.02
N VAL A 17 -17.32 9.30 4.62
CA VAL A 17 -15.88 9.51 4.84
C VAL A 17 -15.56 9.43 6.34
N ARG A 18 -16.32 10.15 7.18
CA ARG A 18 -16.12 10.12 8.63
C ARG A 18 -16.30 8.74 9.22
N ALA A 19 -17.32 8.00 8.80
CA ALA A 19 -17.56 6.65 9.32
C ALA A 19 -16.42 5.69 8.98
N LEU A 20 -15.90 5.72 7.75
CA LEU A 20 -14.83 4.83 7.29
C LEU A 20 -13.42 5.25 7.74
N ALA A 21 -13.24 6.50 8.15
CA ALA A 21 -11.98 7.05 8.68
C ALA A 21 -11.98 7.16 10.21
N ASP A 22 -13.04 6.72 10.89
CA ASP A 22 -13.16 6.75 12.34
C ASP A 22 -12.13 5.84 13.01
N ASP A 23 -11.57 6.26 14.14
CA ASP A 23 -10.60 5.48 14.92
C ASP A 23 -11.12 4.09 15.30
N ARG A 24 -12.45 3.91 15.43
CA ARG A 24 -13.09 2.60 15.64
C ARG A 24 -12.81 1.61 14.52
N MET A 25 -12.39 2.06 13.34
CA MET A 25 -11.94 1.18 12.29
C MET A 25 -10.56 0.60 12.61
N GLU A 26 -9.70 1.25 13.40
CA GLU A 26 -8.35 0.78 13.76
C GLU A 26 -7.45 0.51 12.53
N GLY A 27 -7.78 1.11 11.38
CA GLY A 27 -7.21 0.77 10.08
C GLY A 27 -8.13 -0.12 9.24
N ARG A 28 -7.80 -0.31 7.96
CA ARG A 28 -8.62 -1.08 7.01
C ARG A 28 -7.76 -1.94 6.08
N GLU A 29 -6.65 -2.45 6.60
CA GLU A 29 -5.82 -3.40 5.87
C GLU A 29 -6.64 -4.67 5.55
N SER A 30 -6.51 -5.18 4.33
CA SER A 30 -7.24 -6.36 3.88
C SER A 30 -7.08 -7.53 4.86
N GLY A 31 -8.20 -8.15 5.25
CA GLY A 31 -8.20 -9.26 6.21
C GLY A 31 -8.15 -8.86 7.70
N SER A 32 -7.89 -7.60 8.03
CA SER A 32 -7.89 -7.12 9.43
C SER A 32 -9.30 -7.05 10.04
N PRO A 33 -9.45 -7.07 11.38
CA PRO A 33 -10.72 -6.80 12.05
C PRO A 33 -11.33 -5.44 11.66
N GLY A 34 -10.48 -4.43 11.45
CA GLY A 34 -10.89 -3.10 11.01
C GLY A 34 -11.51 -3.08 9.62
N TYR A 35 -10.94 -3.86 8.69
CA TYR A 35 -11.54 -4.08 7.38
C TYR A 35 -12.91 -4.75 7.49
N GLN A 36 -13.10 -5.72 8.40
CA GLN A 36 -14.40 -6.37 8.57
C GLN A 36 -15.49 -5.39 9.01
N ARG A 37 -15.19 -4.49 9.97
CA ARG A 37 -16.10 -3.43 10.40
C ARG A 37 -16.44 -2.45 9.28
N ALA A 38 -15.44 -2.07 8.49
CA ALA A 38 -15.65 -1.20 7.33
C ALA A 38 -16.50 -1.89 6.25
N ALA A 39 -16.29 -3.18 6.01
CA ALA A 39 -17.11 -3.97 5.11
C ALA A 39 -18.56 -4.07 5.60
N ASP A 40 -18.80 -4.32 6.90
CA ASP A 40 -20.14 -4.35 7.48
C ASP A 40 -20.86 -3.01 7.29
N TYR A 41 -20.16 -1.89 7.52
CA TYR A 41 -20.71 -0.56 7.27
C TYR A 41 -21.18 -0.40 5.82
N VAL A 42 -20.35 -0.78 4.84
CA VAL A 42 -20.70 -0.69 3.40
C VAL A 42 -21.87 -1.62 3.07
N ILE A 43 -21.89 -2.83 3.61
CA ILE A 43 -22.99 -3.79 3.43
C ILE A 43 -24.31 -3.21 3.96
N ASP A 44 -24.29 -2.55 5.12
CA ASP A 44 -25.48 -1.90 5.67
C ASP A 44 -25.95 -0.73 4.79
N GLN A 45 -25.03 0.05 4.20
CA GLN A 45 -25.40 1.07 3.21
C GLN A 45 -26.02 0.46 1.95
N PHE A 46 -25.49 -0.67 1.46
CA PHE A 46 -26.06 -1.38 0.31
C PHE A 46 -27.46 -1.91 0.60
N ARG A 47 -27.68 -2.50 1.77
CA ARG A 47 -29.00 -2.94 2.22
C ARG A 47 -29.98 -1.77 2.31
N ALA A 48 -29.56 -0.65 2.90
CA ALA A 48 -30.39 0.55 3.02
C ALA A 48 -30.77 1.14 1.64
N ALA A 49 -29.88 1.01 0.65
CA ALA A 49 -30.14 1.41 -0.73
C ALA A 49 -30.93 0.37 -1.56
N GLY A 50 -31.28 -0.78 -0.98
CA GLY A 50 -32.08 -1.82 -1.64
C GLY A 50 -31.31 -2.67 -2.65
N LEU A 51 -29.98 -2.73 -2.56
CA LEU A 51 -29.18 -3.60 -3.41
C LEU A 51 -29.34 -5.06 -3.00
N GLU A 52 -29.31 -5.95 -3.99
CA GLU A 52 -29.25 -7.40 -3.78
C GLU A 52 -27.80 -7.88 -3.65
N PRO A 53 -27.53 -8.90 -2.83
CA PRO A 53 -26.20 -9.49 -2.71
C PRO A 53 -25.76 -10.21 -4.00
N ALA A 54 -24.47 -10.12 -4.34
CA ALA A 54 -23.87 -10.79 -5.50
C ALA A 54 -22.51 -11.46 -5.17
N GLY A 55 -22.17 -11.58 -3.90
CA GLY A 55 -20.96 -12.25 -3.41
C GLY A 55 -21.17 -13.76 -3.23
N VAL A 56 -20.07 -14.45 -2.91
CA VAL A 56 -20.10 -15.89 -2.61
C VAL A 56 -20.80 -16.20 -1.28
N ASP A 57 -20.83 -15.23 -0.37
CA ASP A 57 -21.54 -15.29 0.91
C ASP A 57 -22.25 -13.93 1.15
N GLY A 58 -23.47 -13.81 0.63
CA GLY A 58 -24.22 -12.56 0.66
C GLY A 58 -23.49 -11.46 -0.12
N PHE A 59 -23.15 -10.35 0.54
CA PHE A 59 -22.42 -9.24 -0.09
C PHE A 59 -20.89 -9.44 -0.11
N ARG A 60 -20.38 -10.52 0.48
CA ARG A 60 -18.93 -10.72 0.68
C ARG A 60 -18.36 -11.65 -0.38
N GLN A 61 -17.14 -11.33 -0.82
CA GLN A 61 -16.31 -12.19 -1.66
C GLN A 61 -15.03 -12.54 -0.90
N TRP A 62 -14.80 -13.85 -0.72
CA TRP A 62 -13.60 -14.36 -0.07
C TRP A 62 -12.50 -14.60 -1.10
N LEU A 63 -11.28 -14.23 -0.75
CA LEU A 63 -10.08 -14.37 -1.56
C LEU A 63 -8.94 -14.83 -0.66
N ASP A 64 -8.17 -15.81 -1.11
CA ASP A 64 -6.93 -16.19 -0.44
C ASP A 64 -5.86 -15.15 -0.77
N LEU A 65 -5.31 -14.52 0.28
CA LEU A 65 -4.25 -13.54 0.16
C LEU A 65 -2.96 -14.12 0.73
N GLU A 66 -1.89 -14.02 -0.06
CA GLU A 66 -0.54 -14.22 0.46
C GLU A 66 -0.09 -12.94 1.16
N VAL A 67 0.29 -13.05 2.42
CA VAL A 67 0.74 -11.93 3.23
C VAL A 67 2.21 -12.11 3.55
N SER A 68 3.02 -11.11 3.20
CA SER A 68 4.41 -11.02 3.61
C SER A 68 4.57 -9.83 4.53
N GLN A 69 5.13 -10.07 5.72
CA GLN A 69 5.35 -9.04 6.72
C GLN A 69 6.83 -9.00 7.11
N LEU A 70 7.30 -7.80 7.42
CA LEU A 70 8.63 -7.59 7.95
C LEU A 70 8.63 -7.96 9.44
N GLU A 71 9.44 -8.94 9.82
CA GLU A 71 9.75 -9.18 11.24
C GLU A 71 10.85 -8.23 11.68
N GLU A 72 10.46 -7.08 12.21
CA GLU A 72 11.39 -5.99 12.50
C GLU A 72 12.43 -6.33 13.55
N ALA A 73 12.08 -7.16 14.55
CA ALA A 73 13.02 -7.53 15.58
C ALA A 73 14.20 -8.34 15.04
N SER A 74 14.03 -8.99 13.87
CA SER A 74 15.07 -9.78 13.21
C SER A 74 15.58 -9.17 11.91
N SER A 75 15.12 -7.97 11.54
CA SER A 75 15.48 -7.28 10.30
C SER A 75 16.39 -6.08 10.55
N SER A 76 17.31 -5.82 9.64
CA SER A 76 18.20 -4.65 9.71
C SER A 76 18.67 -4.22 8.34
N VAL A 77 19.02 -2.93 8.21
CA VAL A 77 19.69 -2.39 7.01
C VAL A 77 20.86 -1.55 7.46
N ALA A 78 21.96 -1.61 6.70
CA ALA A 78 23.12 -0.78 6.92
C ALA A 78 23.71 -0.31 5.58
N LEU A 79 24.30 0.88 5.60
CA LEU A 79 25.13 1.37 4.49
C LEU A 79 26.58 1.00 4.78
N ALA A 80 27.20 0.26 3.86
CA ALA A 80 28.60 -0.11 3.95
C ALA A 80 29.45 0.69 2.95
N HIS A 81 30.57 1.24 3.42
CA HIS A 81 31.58 1.88 2.58
C HIS A 81 32.98 1.52 3.09
N GLY A 82 33.65 0.62 2.38
CA GLY A 82 34.94 0.06 2.81
C GLY A 82 34.81 -0.69 4.14
N ARG A 83 35.50 -0.19 5.18
CA ARG A 83 35.42 -0.77 6.55
C ARG A 83 34.34 -0.14 7.42
N THR A 84 33.66 0.90 6.93
CA THR A 84 32.65 1.63 7.67
C THR A 84 31.28 1.02 7.39
N VAL A 85 30.55 0.65 8.45
CA VAL A 85 29.17 0.18 8.37
C VAL A 85 28.31 1.08 9.23
N ARG A 86 27.31 1.74 8.61
CA ARG A 86 26.36 2.62 9.30
C ARG A 86 24.98 1.95 9.32
N PRO A 87 24.52 1.45 10.48
CA PRO A 87 23.15 0.93 10.59
C PRO A 87 22.13 2.06 10.37
N LEU A 88 21.01 1.71 9.74
CA LEU A 88 19.86 2.58 9.55
C LEU A 88 18.74 2.17 10.50
N ARG A 89 18.04 3.15 11.09
CA ARG A 89 16.89 2.87 11.94
C ARG A 89 15.64 2.69 11.11
N LEU A 90 15.03 1.50 11.23
CA LEU A 90 13.76 1.17 10.58
C LEU A 90 12.68 2.19 10.99
N ARG A 91 11.77 2.49 10.07
CA ARG A 91 10.67 3.46 10.17
C ARG A 91 11.06 4.94 10.34
N GLU A 92 12.33 5.24 10.61
CA GLU A 92 12.79 6.61 10.83
C GLU A 92 13.77 7.09 9.76
N GLU A 93 14.72 6.23 9.36
CA GLU A 93 15.66 6.49 8.28
C GLU A 93 15.38 5.64 7.03
N ILE A 94 14.76 4.47 7.21
CA ILE A 94 14.45 3.56 6.12
C ILE A 94 13.16 2.78 6.38
N GLN A 95 12.38 2.55 5.32
CA GLN A 95 11.28 1.59 5.32
C GLN A 95 11.61 0.47 4.35
N ILE A 96 11.36 -0.77 4.77
CA ILE A 96 11.48 -1.94 3.91
C ILE A 96 10.07 -2.32 3.48
N ALA A 97 9.78 -2.21 2.19
CA ALA A 97 8.58 -2.79 1.62
C ALA A 97 8.86 -4.27 1.33
N VAL A 98 8.07 -5.17 1.92
CA VAL A 98 8.16 -6.60 1.66
C VAL A 98 7.10 -6.97 0.65
N THR A 99 7.52 -7.53 -0.48
CA THR A 99 6.64 -8.12 -1.49
C THR A 99 6.87 -9.62 -1.61
N SER A 100 5.97 -10.32 -2.30
CA SER A 100 6.23 -11.68 -2.76
C SER A 100 7.55 -11.72 -3.54
N GLY A 101 8.41 -12.68 -3.21
CA GLY A 101 9.73 -12.83 -3.81
C GLY A 101 10.86 -11.99 -3.19
N THR A 102 10.61 -11.26 -2.10
CA THR A 102 11.68 -10.57 -1.36
C THR A 102 12.70 -11.59 -0.84
N GLN A 103 13.98 -11.41 -1.19
CA GLN A 103 15.08 -12.23 -0.68
C GLN A 103 15.28 -11.97 0.82
N PRO A 104 15.59 -12.99 1.65
CA PRO A 104 15.77 -12.81 3.10
C PRO A 104 17.00 -11.96 3.46
N SER A 105 17.99 -11.89 2.57
CA SER A 105 19.17 -11.05 2.74
C SER A 105 19.75 -10.67 1.38
N LEU A 106 20.24 -9.44 1.27
CA LEU A 106 20.96 -8.95 0.09
C LEU A 106 22.08 -8.02 0.55
N GLU A 107 23.27 -8.22 -0.01
CA GLU A 107 24.40 -7.31 0.09
C GLU A 107 24.90 -7.03 -1.33
N ALA A 108 24.88 -5.76 -1.74
CA ALA A 108 25.23 -5.37 -3.09
C ALA A 108 25.65 -3.89 -3.14
N GLU A 109 26.38 -3.54 -4.20
CA GLU A 109 26.71 -2.14 -4.51
C GLU A 109 25.44 -1.34 -4.83
N MET A 110 25.41 -0.08 -4.43
CA MET A 110 24.31 0.84 -4.75
C MET A 110 24.67 1.70 -5.96
N VAL A 111 23.71 1.93 -6.86
CA VAL A 111 23.83 2.84 -8.00
C VAL A 111 22.66 3.81 -7.99
N PHE A 112 22.95 5.10 -8.01
CA PHE A 112 21.91 6.13 -8.10
C PHE A 112 21.36 6.20 -9.51
N VAL A 113 20.04 6.03 -9.66
CA VAL A 113 19.35 5.94 -10.97
C VAL A 113 18.30 7.03 -11.19
N GLY A 114 18.32 8.11 -10.40
CA GLY A 114 17.35 9.19 -10.56
C GLY A 114 15.92 8.73 -10.23
N TYR A 115 14.98 8.84 -11.17
CA TYR A 115 13.61 8.38 -10.98
C TYR A 115 13.38 6.93 -11.44
N GLY A 116 14.40 6.30 -12.04
CA GLY A 116 14.29 4.95 -12.60
C GLY A 116 13.30 4.85 -13.76
N LEU A 117 13.10 5.96 -14.49
CA LEU A 117 12.10 6.03 -15.56
C LEU A 117 12.66 5.55 -16.89
N GLU A 118 11.81 4.89 -17.66
CA GLU A 118 12.00 4.61 -19.07
C GLU A 118 10.77 5.12 -19.81
N ILE A 119 10.96 6.14 -20.67
CA ILE A 119 9.89 6.84 -21.39
C ILE A 119 10.22 6.85 -22.88
N PRO A 120 9.92 5.73 -23.60
CA PRO A 120 10.29 5.56 -25.00
C PRO A 120 9.74 6.64 -25.93
N GLU A 121 8.53 7.15 -25.68
CA GLU A 121 7.84 8.17 -26.49
C GLU A 121 8.56 9.53 -26.46
N HIS A 122 9.35 9.76 -25.41
CA HIS A 122 10.15 10.97 -25.23
C HIS A 122 11.65 10.74 -25.42
N HIS A 123 12.06 9.54 -25.86
CA HIS A 123 13.46 9.15 -25.99
C HIS A 123 14.27 9.43 -24.73
N TYR A 124 13.68 9.13 -23.56
CA TYR A 124 14.28 9.41 -22.25
C TYR A 124 14.38 8.13 -21.44
N SER A 125 15.54 7.87 -20.85
CA SER A 125 15.74 6.80 -19.89
C SER A 125 16.77 7.21 -18.84
N ASP A 126 16.40 7.14 -17.57
CA ASP A 126 17.35 7.31 -16.47
C ASP A 126 18.34 6.15 -16.39
N LEU A 127 18.03 5.01 -17.02
CA LEU A 127 18.78 3.76 -16.91
C LEU A 127 19.79 3.57 -18.06
N GLU A 128 19.79 4.48 -19.05
CA GLU A 128 20.62 4.35 -20.26
C GLU A 128 22.11 4.33 -19.92
N GLY A 129 22.80 3.28 -20.38
CA GLY A 129 24.24 3.11 -20.15
C GLY A 129 24.65 2.69 -18.73
N MET A 130 23.70 2.43 -17.83
CA MET A 130 23.99 1.99 -16.46
C MET A 130 24.18 0.47 -16.36
N ASP A 131 25.20 0.03 -15.61
CA ASP A 131 25.34 -1.37 -15.21
C ASP A 131 24.64 -1.61 -13.86
N LEU A 132 23.46 -2.22 -13.91
CA LEU A 132 22.62 -2.48 -12.74
C LEU A 132 22.61 -3.95 -12.31
N ARG A 133 23.35 -4.82 -13.00
CA ARG A 133 23.27 -6.26 -12.75
C ARG A 133 23.82 -6.59 -11.36
N GLY A 134 22.95 -7.12 -10.50
CA GLY A 134 23.31 -7.51 -9.13
C GLY A 134 23.58 -6.32 -8.19
N LYS A 135 23.12 -5.12 -8.55
CA LYS A 135 23.26 -3.89 -7.76
C LYS A 135 21.90 -3.45 -7.23
N ILE A 136 21.91 -2.63 -6.18
CA ILE A 136 20.73 -1.97 -5.63
C ILE A 136 20.59 -0.61 -6.31
N ALA A 137 19.51 -0.40 -7.05
CA ALA A 137 19.19 0.92 -7.59
C ALA A 137 18.63 1.82 -6.48
N VAL A 138 19.14 3.05 -6.37
CA VAL A 138 18.74 4.06 -5.36
C VAL A 138 18.37 5.39 -5.98
#